data_AF-A0A5B7SQG4-F1
#
_entry.id   AF-A0A5B7SQG4-F1
#
_cell.length_a   1.000
_cell.length_b   1.000
_cell.length_c   1.000
_cell.angle_alpha   90.00
_cell.angle_beta   90.00
_cell.angle_gamma   90.00
#
_symmetry.space_group_name_H-M   'P 1'
#
loop_
_entity.id
_entity.type
_entity.pdbx_description
1 polymer ?
#
loop_
_entity_poly.entity_id
_entity_poly.type
_entity_poly.pdbx_seq_one_letter_code
_entity_poly.pdbx_strand_id
1 'polypeptide(L)' 'MEKQYCKVGTITPMNSGRQAIAMLEYQYQNFLEKASNMDYSDAKLREYFEQKAQKLSRILENLV' A
#
# COMPACT_ATOMS: atom_id res chain seq x y z
N MET A 1 8.54 -5.74 32.24
CA MET A 1 8.53 -4.76 31.12
C MET A 1 9.34 -5.38 29.98
N GLU A 2 8.68 -6.08 29.06
CA GLU A 2 9.35 -6.60 27.85
C GLU A 2 9.74 -5.41 26.97
N LYS A 3 11.00 -5.35 26.54
CA LYS A 3 11.50 -4.26 25.71
C LYS A 3 10.91 -4.40 24.30
N GLN A 4 9.82 -3.69 24.01
CA GLN A 4 9.30 -3.54 22.65
C GLN A 4 10.25 -2.64 21.86
N TYR A 5 11.19 -3.28 21.16
CA TYR A 5 12.04 -2.59 20.20
C TYR A 5 11.23 -2.31 18.94
N CYS A 6 10.76 -1.07 18.79
CA CYS A 6 10.37 -0.57 17.47
C CYS A 6 11.61 -0.70 16.58
N LYS A 7 11.60 -1.64 15.63
CA LYS A 7 12.67 -1.80 14.62
C LYS A 7 12.60 -0.62 13.63
N VAL A 8 12.94 0.58 14.09
CA VAL A 8 13.02 1.76 13.25
C VAL A 8 14.38 1.72 12.56
N GLY A 9 14.41 1.46 11.25
CA GLY A 9 15.63 1.55 10.43
C GLY A 9 16.17 0.26 9.84
N THR A 10 15.57 -0.91 10.07
CA THR A 10 15.97 -2.15 9.37
C THR A 10 15.29 -2.23 8.00
N ILE A 11 16.03 -1.94 6.93
CA ILE A 11 15.57 -2.18 5.55
C ILE A 11 15.58 -3.69 5.33
N THR A 12 14.41 -4.28 5.11
CA THR A 12 14.31 -5.67 4.67
C THR A 12 14.33 -5.67 3.15
N PRO A 13 15.43 -6.07 2.50
CA PRO A 13 15.48 -6.13 1.04
C PRO A 13 14.46 -7.15 0.54
N MET A 14 13.72 -6.78 -0.51
CA MET A 14 12.83 -7.71 -1.19
C MET A 14 13.67 -8.60 -2.11
N ASN A 15 13.92 -9.83 -1.68
CA ASN A 15 14.88 -10.73 -2.34
C ASN A 15 14.34 -11.36 -3.64
N SER A 16 13.07 -11.11 -4.04
CA SER A 16 12.53 -11.63 -5.31
C SER A 16 11.47 -10.71 -5.94
N GLY A 17 11.46 -10.65 -7.27
CA GLY A 17 10.51 -9.83 -8.03
C GLY A 17 9.04 -10.24 -7.81
N ARG A 18 8.76 -11.54 -7.57
CA ARG A 18 7.41 -12.01 -7.23
C ARG A 18 6.92 -11.52 -5.88
N GLN A 19 7.80 -11.46 -4.87
CA GLN A 19 7.46 -10.88 -3.57
C GLN A 19 7.19 -9.37 -3.70
N ALA A 20 7.92 -8.68 -4.58
CA ALA A 20 7.67 -7.26 -4.89
C ALA A 20 6.29 -7.05 -5.52
N ILE A 21 5.91 -7.86 -6.52
CA ILE A 21 4.59 -7.79 -7.16
C ILE A 21 3.48 -8.07 -6.15
N ALA A 22 3.56 -9.15 -5.37
CA ALA A 22 2.55 -9.49 -4.36
C ALA A 22 2.36 -8.40 -3.30
N MET A 23 3.44 -7.71 -2.92
CA MET A 23 3.36 -6.58 -1.99
C MET A 23 2.69 -5.36 -2.62
N LEU A 24 2.95 -5.07 -3.90
CA LEU A 24 2.29 -4.00 -4.65
C LEU A 24 0.80 -4.28 -4.83
N GLU A 25 0.41 -5.52 -5.12
CA GLU A 25 -0.99 -5.97 -5.18
C GLU A 25 -1.69 -5.81 -3.83
N TYR A 26 -1.04 -6.24 -2.74
CA TYR A 26 -1.55 -6.05 -1.39
C TYR A 26 -1.74 -4.56 -1.05
N GLN A 27 -0.78 -3.71 -1.40
CA GLN A 27 -0.90 -2.26 -1.19
C GLN A 27 -2.04 -1.66 -2.01
N TYR A 28 -2.19 -2.08 -3.27
CA TYR A 28 -3.29 -1.65 -4.13
C TYR A 28 -4.65 -1.94 -3.51
N GLN A 29 -4.87 -3.18 -3.05
CA GLN A 29 -6.12 -3.58 -2.38
C GLN A 29 -6.37 -2.78 -1.10
N ASN A 30 -5.33 -2.57 -0.28
CA ASN A 30 -5.46 -1.76 0.94
C ASN A 30 -5.88 -0.31 0.66
N PHE A 31 -5.39 0.29 -0.42
CA PHE A 31 -5.78 1.65 -0.78
C PHE A 31 -7.22 1.72 -1.27
N LEU A 32 -7.69 0.73 -2.02
CA LEU A 32 -9.10 0.64 -2.42
C LEU A 32 -10.02 0.47 -1.22
N GLU A 33 -9.69 -0.45 -0.31
CA GLU A 33 -10.46 -0.69 0.91
C GLU A 33 -10.52 0.55 1.80
N LYS A 34 -9.40 1.27 1.96
CA LYS A 34 -9.37 2.53 2.70
C LYS A 34 -10.20 3.61 2.04
N ALA A 35 -10.22 3.69 0.71
CA ALA A 35 -11.05 4.64 -0.02
C ALA A 35 -12.54 4.29 0.10
N SER A 36 -12.91 3.00 0.08
CA SER A 36 -14.31 2.55 0.19
C SER A 36 -14.89 2.68 1.60
N ASN A 37 -14.05 2.51 2.62
CA ASN A 37 -14.47 2.56 4.02
C ASN A 37 -14.50 3.99 4.59
N MET A 38 -14.20 5.01 3.79
CA MET A 38 -14.27 6.40 4.22
C MET A 38 -15.66 6.99 3.97
N ASP A 39 -16.27 7.48 5.05
CA ASP A 39 -17.48 8.28 4.99
C ASP A 39 -17.26 9.54 4.13
N TYR A 40 -18.33 10.02 3.50
CA TYR A 40 -18.34 11.19 2.60
C TYR A 40 -17.71 12.47 3.20
N SER A 41 -17.49 12.54 4.51
CA SER A 41 -16.92 13.68 5.22
C SER A 41 -15.42 13.92 4.97
N ASP A 42 -14.66 12.92 4.51
CA ASP A 42 -13.21 13.06 4.27
C ASP A 42 -12.82 12.87 2.80
N ALA A 43 -13.51 13.60 1.91
CA ALA A 43 -13.38 13.50 0.46
C ALA A 43 -11.94 13.64 -0.05
N LYS A 44 -11.12 14.49 0.60
CA LYS A 44 -9.72 14.69 0.22
C LYS A 44 -8.85 13.47 0.53
N LEU A 45 -9.10 12.80 1.66
CA LEU A 45 -8.36 11.62 2.06
C LEU A 45 -8.77 10.40 1.22
N ARG A 46 -10.07 10.30 0.89
CA ARG A 46 -10.56 9.32 -0.08
C ARG A 46 -9.92 9.51 -1.46
N GLU A 47 -9.93 10.73 -2.00
CA GLU A 47 -9.31 11.04 -3.29
C GLU A 47 -7.81 10.68 -3.29
N TYR A 48 -7.11 10.99 -2.19
CA TYR A 48 -5.71 10.61 -2.04
C TYR A 48 -5.52 9.09 -2.18
N PHE A 49 -6.34 8.27 -1.50
CA PHE A 49 -6.22 6.81 -1.59
C PHE A 49 -6.58 6.28 -2.98
N GLU A 50 -7.60 6.83 -3.63
CA GLU A 50 -7.96 6.49 -5.01
C GLU A 50 -6.81 6.80 -5.99
N GLN A 51 -6.18 7.98 -5.86
CA GLN A 51 -5.02 8.36 -6.67
C GLN A 51 -3.81 7.42 -6.43
N LYS A 52 -3.58 6.99 -5.17
CA LYS A 52 -2.52 6.01 -4.85
C LYS A 52 -2.80 4.64 -5.45
N ALA A 53 -4.05 4.16 -5.36
CA ALA A 53 -4.46 2.90 -5.97
C ALA A 53 -4.28 2.96 -7.49
N GLN A 54 -4.72 4.05 -8.15
CA GLN A 54 -4.56 4.22 -9.60
C GLN A 54 -3.09 4.20 -10.03
N LYS A 55 -2.20 4.87 -9.27
CA LYS A 55 -0.77 4.84 -9.55
C LYS A 55 -0.19 3.43 -9.47
N LEU A 56 -0.60 2.65 -8.46
CA LEU A 56 -0.15 1.26 -8.31
C LEU A 56 -0.71 0.35 -9.41
N SER A 57 -1.96 0.53 -9.83
CA SER A 57 -2.56 -0.20 -10.97
C SER A 57 -1.69 -0.08 -12.21
N ARG A 58 -1.32 1.15 -12.58
CA ARG A 58 -0.45 1.41 -13.74
C ARG A 58 0.92 0.77 -13.60
N ILE A 59 1.49 0.73 -12.39
CA ILE A 59 2.77 0.06 -12.16
C ILE A 59 2.62 -1.45 -12.34
N LEU A 60 1.58 -2.06 -11.78
CA LEU A 60 1.30 -3.49 -11.90
C LEU A 60 1.01 -3.90 -13.35
N GLU A 61 0.24 -3.11 -14.10
CA GLU A 61 -0.04 -3.32 -15.52
C GLU A 61 1.22 -3.33 -16.40
N ASN A 62 2.27 -2.60 -16.00
CA ASN A 62 3.55 -2.59 -16.71
C ASN A 62 4.49 -3.74 -16.29
N LEU A 63 4.14 -4.50 -15.24
CA LEU A 63 4.94 -5.59 -14.68
C LEU A 63 4.38 -6.99 -15.00
N VAL A 64 3.13 -7.07 -15.46
CA VAL A 64 2.42 -8.31 -15.87
C VAL A 64 2.41 -8.40 -17.39
#